data_AF-A0A939XFZ9-F1
#
_entry.id   AF-A0A939XFZ9-F1
#
_cell.length_a   1.000
_cell.length_b   1.000
_cell.length_c   1.000
_cell.angle_alpha   90.00
_cell.angle_beta   90.00
_cell.angle_gamma   90.00
#
_symmetry.space_group_name_H-M   'P 1'
#
loop_
_entity.id
_entity.type
_entity.pdbx_description
1 polymer ?
#
loop_
_entity_poly.entity_id
_entity_poly.type
_entity_poly.pdbx_seq_one_letter_code
_entity_poly.pdbx_strand_id
1 'polypeptide(L)'
;MKKFIALALSVATILSVSTGCKKKLPKFELELGDTITMGEYQGEEIEWEVMHRTFEVGQNKVIVEFQSTTAVDCLPFDEEGAYWDECTLREWLNNDFYEEAFSGSEQKKILDTSYSMYSGPSRWLTDKVYISGEFLKYRLTPQDATCKASKYAKKKGIQMEGTSCKYWTRDVALTTGNRTTTDVAKFGFAFCLGTSGNSSGNGPDGFFTAEDVGVRPWISIEYEGTFEMKDINPADRVIMGTYDDEPITWIVIESDKDGLKLLSKYGLEKMKMDKDPNANEFADTDLH
;
A
#
# COMPACT_ATOMS: atom_id res chain seq x y z
N MET A 1 31.06 31.84 -16.60
CA MET A 1 30.83 30.67 -17.46
C MET A 1 29.34 30.48 -17.64
N LYS A 2 28.85 30.71 -18.86
CA LYS A 2 27.44 30.57 -19.24
C LYS A 2 27.09 29.08 -19.24
N LYS A 3 26.10 28.64 -18.44
CA LYS A 3 25.42 27.37 -18.67
C LYS A 3 24.04 27.69 -19.23
N PHE A 4 23.87 27.28 -20.48
CA PHE A 4 22.67 27.42 -21.27
C PHE A 4 21.55 26.52 -20.72
N ILE A 5 20.32 27.00 -20.94
CA ILE A 5 19.03 26.35 -20.76
C ILE A 5 18.99 24.97 -21.42
N ALA A 6 18.44 23.97 -20.72
CA ALA A 6 17.91 22.76 -21.33
C ALA A 6 16.50 22.52 -20.80
N LEU A 7 15.53 23.19 -21.42
CA LEU A 7 14.11 22.83 -21.33
C LEU A 7 13.92 21.61 -22.24
N ALA A 8 13.96 20.40 -21.68
CA ALA A 8 13.71 19.19 -22.44
C ALA A 8 12.20 19.01 -22.66
N LEU A 9 11.67 19.69 -23.68
CA LEU A 9 10.38 19.35 -24.28
C LEU A 9 10.62 18.14 -25.19
N SER A 10 10.56 16.91 -24.66
CA SER A 10 10.59 15.71 -25.47
C SER A 10 9.18 15.39 -26.00
N VAL A 11 8.85 15.97 -27.16
CA VAL A 11 7.72 15.48 -27.97
C VAL A 11 8.14 14.15 -28.59
N ALA A 12 7.88 13.05 -27.87
CA ALA A 12 8.10 11.71 -28.39
C ALA A 12 6.93 11.32 -29.32
N THR A 13 7.05 11.65 -30.60
CA THR A 13 6.21 11.03 -31.64
C THR A 13 6.61 9.57 -31.81
N ILE A 14 5.82 8.66 -31.23
CA ILE A 14 6.02 7.21 -31.34
C ILE A 14 5.47 6.75 -32.69
N LEU A 15 6.35 6.54 -33.67
CA LEU A 15 6.06 5.76 -34.87
C LEU A 15 6.29 4.28 -34.54
N SER A 16 5.20 3.53 -34.33
CA SER A 16 5.31 2.08 -34.17
C SER A 16 5.45 1.40 -35.54
N VAL A 17 6.62 0.84 -35.84
CA VAL A 17 6.75 -0.24 -36.81
C VAL A 17 7.19 -1.50 -36.05
N SER A 18 6.32 -2.50 -36.00
CA SER A 18 6.74 -3.90 -36.13
C SER A 18 5.53 -4.78 -36.46
N THR A 19 5.70 -5.48 -37.57
CA THR A 19 4.89 -6.56 -38.11
C THR A 19 5.04 -7.82 -37.27
N GLY A 20 3.90 -8.40 -36.89
CA GLY A 20 3.74 -9.67 -36.20
C GLY A 20 2.26 -9.77 -35.81
N CYS A 21 1.65 -10.95 -35.86
CA CYS A 21 0.22 -11.13 -35.59
C CYS A 21 -0.09 -10.71 -34.12
N LYS A 22 -0.39 -9.43 -33.88
CA LYS A 22 -0.67 -8.89 -32.55
C LYS A 22 -2.00 -9.45 -32.10
N LYS A 23 -1.97 -10.37 -31.14
CA LYS A 23 -3.15 -10.74 -30.35
C LYS A 23 -3.79 -9.43 -29.89
N LYS A 24 -5.03 -9.18 -30.29
CA LYS A 24 -5.76 -7.97 -29.87
C LYS A 24 -5.93 -8.07 -28.35
N LEU A 25 -5.21 -7.23 -27.61
CA LEU A 25 -5.33 -7.18 -26.16
C LEU A 25 -6.70 -6.60 -25.77
N PRO A 26 -7.31 -7.09 -24.69
CA PRO A 26 -8.56 -6.53 -24.18
C PRO A 26 -8.33 -5.14 -23.61
N LYS A 27 -9.40 -4.35 -23.51
CA LYS A 27 -9.39 -3.11 -22.73
C LYS A 27 -9.30 -3.45 -21.24
N PHE A 28 -8.49 -2.71 -20.48
CA PHE A 28 -8.52 -2.78 -19.02
C PHE A 28 -9.75 -2.04 -18.48
N GLU A 29 -10.49 -2.65 -17.53
CA GLU A 29 -11.82 -2.18 -17.11
C GLU A 29 -12.02 -2.07 -15.59
N LEU A 30 -11.04 -2.44 -14.75
CA LEU A 30 -11.22 -2.38 -13.29
C LEU A 30 -11.14 -0.93 -12.77
N GLU A 31 -12.10 -0.56 -11.94
CA GLU A 31 -12.17 0.71 -11.20
C GLU A 31 -11.82 0.53 -9.73
N LEU A 32 -11.49 1.63 -9.05
CA LEU A 32 -11.28 1.62 -7.60
C LEU A 32 -12.56 1.18 -6.87
N GLY A 33 -12.44 0.26 -5.93
CA GLY A 33 -13.57 -0.31 -5.19
C GLY A 33 -14.25 -1.50 -5.87
N ASP A 34 -13.90 -1.82 -7.12
CA ASP A 34 -14.34 -3.08 -7.74
C ASP A 34 -13.78 -4.27 -6.96
N THR A 35 -14.51 -5.39 -6.95
CA THR A 35 -14.07 -6.62 -6.29
C THR A 35 -13.79 -7.74 -7.28
N ILE A 36 -12.79 -8.56 -6.96
CA ILE A 36 -12.51 -9.82 -7.63
C ILE A 36 -12.45 -10.95 -6.61
N THR A 37 -12.72 -12.18 -7.06
CA THR A 37 -12.53 -13.39 -6.25
C THR A 37 -11.28 -14.11 -6.74
N MET A 38 -10.36 -14.42 -5.83
CA MET A 38 -9.09 -15.09 -6.15
C MET A 38 -8.54 -15.76 -4.89
N GLY A 39 -8.16 -17.04 -5.01
CA GLY A 39 -7.72 -17.84 -3.88
C GLY A 39 -8.84 -18.28 -2.93
N GLU A 40 -8.53 -19.31 -2.14
CA GLU A 40 -9.39 -19.90 -1.12
C GLU A 40 -8.52 -20.24 0.09
N TYR A 41 -8.88 -19.76 1.28
CA TYR A 41 -8.16 -20.06 2.52
C TYR A 41 -9.12 -20.65 3.54
N GLN A 42 -8.75 -21.78 4.14
CA GLN A 42 -9.55 -22.47 5.17
C GLN A 42 -11.00 -22.78 4.72
N GLY A 43 -11.20 -23.06 3.43
CA GLY A 43 -12.49 -23.39 2.83
C GLY A 43 -13.39 -22.18 2.54
N GLU A 44 -12.83 -20.97 2.51
CA GLU A 44 -13.53 -19.74 2.14
C GLU A 44 -12.80 -19.04 0.99
N GLU A 45 -13.53 -18.73 -0.10
CA GLU A 45 -13.02 -17.88 -1.17
C GLU A 45 -12.65 -16.49 -0.65
N ILE A 46 -11.56 -15.92 -1.17
CA ILE A 46 -11.11 -14.59 -0.78
C ILE A 46 -11.58 -13.57 -1.82
N GLU A 47 -12.36 -12.59 -1.35
CA GLU A 47 -12.73 -11.41 -2.14
C GLU A 47 -11.71 -10.28 -1.90
N TRP A 48 -11.31 -9.63 -2.98
CA TRP A 48 -10.27 -8.61 -3.02
C TRP A 48 -10.82 -7.34 -3.66
N GLU A 49 -10.69 -6.21 -2.97
CA GLU A 49 -11.10 -4.89 -3.45
C GLU A 49 -9.94 -4.15 -4.11
N VAL A 50 -10.18 -3.49 -5.25
CA VAL A 50 -9.21 -2.67 -5.96
C VAL A 50 -8.88 -1.41 -5.15
N MET A 51 -7.65 -1.32 -4.65
CA MET A 51 -7.19 -0.19 -3.84
C MET A 51 -6.43 0.85 -4.65
N HIS A 52 -5.58 0.39 -5.58
CA HIS A 52 -4.78 1.27 -6.43
C HIS A 52 -4.57 0.68 -7.82
N ARG A 53 -4.45 1.57 -8.80
CA ARG A 53 -4.08 1.25 -10.18
C ARG A 53 -2.85 2.05 -10.56
N THR A 54 -1.87 1.37 -11.15
CA THR A 54 -0.65 1.98 -11.67
C THR A 54 -0.53 1.65 -13.16
N PHE A 55 -0.63 2.68 -14.00
CA PHE A 55 -0.58 2.54 -15.46
C PHE A 55 0.84 2.81 -15.96
N GLU A 56 1.43 1.85 -16.70
CA GLU A 56 2.74 2.05 -17.31
C GLU A 56 2.58 2.70 -18.69
N VAL A 57 2.74 4.03 -18.76
CA VAL A 57 2.45 4.79 -19.98
C VAL A 57 3.37 4.36 -21.12
N GLY A 58 2.78 4.04 -22.27
CA GLY A 58 3.51 3.50 -23.43
C GLY A 58 3.65 1.98 -23.42
N GLN A 59 3.18 1.31 -22.37
CA GLN A 59 3.07 -0.13 -22.27
C GLN A 59 1.60 -0.53 -22.13
N ASN A 60 1.25 -1.77 -22.51
CA ASN A 60 -0.09 -2.32 -22.30
C ASN A 60 -0.18 -3.04 -20.95
N LYS A 61 0.31 -2.37 -19.91
CA LYS A 61 0.50 -2.94 -18.58
C LYS A 61 -0.11 -2.04 -17.51
N VAL A 62 -0.92 -2.66 -16.65
CA VAL A 62 -1.50 -2.03 -15.47
C VAL A 62 -1.21 -2.91 -14.26
N ILE A 63 -0.62 -2.34 -13.22
CA ILE A 63 -0.45 -3.00 -11.92
C ILE A 63 -1.62 -2.60 -11.04
N VAL A 64 -2.31 -3.58 -10.48
CA VAL A 64 -3.45 -3.36 -9.59
C VAL A 64 -3.11 -3.91 -8.21
N GLU A 65 -3.17 -3.05 -7.20
CA GLU A 65 -3.01 -3.43 -5.80
C GLU A 65 -4.39 -3.65 -5.18
N PHE A 66 -4.56 -4.80 -4.53
CA PHE A 66 -5.81 -5.18 -3.89
C PHE A 66 -5.65 -5.36 -2.40
N GLN A 67 -6.75 -5.17 -1.66
CA GLN A 67 -6.88 -5.56 -0.26
C GLN A 67 -8.03 -6.54 -0.10
N SER A 68 -7.84 -7.57 0.70
CA SER A 68 -8.93 -8.47 1.10
C SER A 68 -10.11 -7.69 1.73
N THR A 69 -11.34 -8.05 1.39
CA THR A 69 -12.55 -7.38 1.92
C THR A 69 -12.79 -7.73 3.39
N THR A 70 -12.20 -8.83 3.87
CA THR A 70 -12.32 -9.34 5.25
C THR A 70 -10.97 -9.62 5.88
N ALA A 71 -10.90 -9.61 7.22
CA ALA A 71 -9.82 -10.27 7.93
C ALA A 71 -9.88 -11.79 7.68
N VAL A 72 -8.85 -12.33 7.05
CA VAL A 72 -8.80 -13.74 6.61
C VAL A 72 -8.47 -14.68 7.77
N ASP A 73 -7.67 -14.20 8.72
CA ASP A 73 -7.21 -14.92 9.91
C ASP A 73 -7.13 -13.97 11.12
N CYS A 74 -6.89 -14.53 12.30
CA CYS A 74 -6.63 -13.85 13.56
C CYS A 74 -5.31 -14.39 14.12
N LEU A 75 -4.25 -13.61 14.00
CA LEU A 75 -2.88 -14.01 14.34
C LEU A 75 -2.16 -12.84 15.01
N PRO A 76 -1.25 -13.09 15.97
CA PRO A 76 -0.38 -12.05 16.50
C PRO A 76 0.51 -11.48 15.40
N PHE A 77 0.92 -10.22 15.57
CA PHE A 77 1.86 -9.57 14.65
C PHE A 77 3.23 -10.26 14.66
N ASP A 78 3.70 -10.59 15.86
CA ASP A 78 4.93 -11.32 16.08
C ASP A 78 4.85 -12.09 17.41
N GLU A 79 5.62 -13.17 17.53
CA GLU A 79 5.71 -13.94 18.78
C GLU A 79 6.75 -13.37 19.77
N GLU A 80 7.75 -12.62 19.29
CA GLU A 80 8.92 -12.16 20.07
C GLU A 80 9.10 -10.62 20.13
N GLY A 81 8.22 -9.84 19.51
CA GLY A 81 8.28 -8.36 19.48
C GLY A 81 9.11 -7.76 18.35
N ALA A 82 9.20 -8.43 17.20
CA ALA A 82 9.99 -8.01 16.05
C ALA A 82 9.38 -6.85 15.24
N TYR A 83 10.22 -6.21 14.43
CA TYR A 83 9.79 -5.29 13.38
C TYR A 83 9.19 -6.06 12.20
N TRP A 84 8.47 -5.36 11.31
CA TRP A 84 7.82 -6.01 10.15
C TRP A 84 8.77 -6.87 9.29
N ASP A 85 10.04 -6.47 9.12
CA ASP A 85 11.03 -7.25 8.35
C ASP A 85 11.34 -8.62 8.95
N GLU A 86 11.20 -8.75 10.26
CA GLU A 86 11.57 -9.93 11.06
C GLU A 86 10.35 -10.62 11.71
N CYS A 87 9.13 -10.12 11.49
CA CYS A 87 7.95 -10.63 12.19
C CYS A 87 7.39 -11.94 11.62
N THR A 88 6.91 -12.81 12.51
CA THR A 88 6.29 -14.10 12.15
C THR A 88 5.06 -13.94 11.26
N LEU A 89 4.30 -12.83 11.39
CA LEU A 89 3.16 -12.57 10.52
C LEU A 89 3.58 -12.37 9.05
N ARG A 90 4.68 -11.67 8.79
CA ARG A 90 5.21 -11.48 7.43
C ARG A 90 5.68 -12.81 6.84
N GLU A 91 6.35 -13.63 7.65
CA GLU A 91 6.79 -14.96 7.24
C GLU A 91 5.59 -15.84 6.87
N TRP A 92 4.58 -15.89 7.73
CA TRP A 92 3.33 -16.62 7.48
C TRP A 92 2.62 -16.14 6.20
N LEU A 93 2.51 -14.83 5.98
CA LEU A 93 1.88 -14.26 4.78
C LEU A 93 2.57 -14.68 3.49
N ASN A 94 3.90 -14.71 3.48
CA ASN A 94 4.70 -14.97 2.28
C ASN A 94 5.01 -16.45 2.06
N ASN A 95 4.75 -17.31 3.06
CA ASN A 95 4.92 -18.75 2.99
C ASN A 95 3.55 -19.44 3.12
N ASP A 96 3.17 -19.85 4.33
CA ASP A 96 2.01 -20.69 4.61
C ASP A 96 0.72 -20.18 3.97
N PHE A 97 0.39 -18.89 4.18
CA PHE A 97 -0.80 -18.30 3.59
C PHE A 97 -0.74 -18.26 2.07
N TYR A 98 0.40 -17.86 1.49
CA TYR A 98 0.54 -17.76 0.04
C TYR A 98 0.46 -19.13 -0.66
N GLU A 99 1.04 -20.16 -0.06
CA GLU A 99 1.03 -21.53 -0.59
C GLU A 99 -0.33 -22.21 -0.41
N GLU A 100 -1.04 -21.94 0.69
CA GLU A 100 -2.37 -22.48 0.92
C GLU A 100 -3.45 -21.74 0.11
N ALA A 101 -3.41 -20.41 0.12
CA ALA A 101 -4.52 -19.59 -0.38
C ALA A 101 -4.58 -19.54 -1.91
N PHE A 102 -3.44 -19.63 -2.62
CA PHE A 102 -3.39 -19.40 -4.06
C PHE A 102 -2.98 -20.65 -4.83
N SER A 103 -3.72 -20.97 -5.88
CA SER A 103 -3.32 -22.01 -6.83
C SER A 103 -2.03 -21.62 -7.57
N GLY A 104 -1.30 -22.60 -8.11
CA GLY A 104 -0.08 -22.34 -8.88
C GLY A 104 -0.28 -21.44 -10.12
N SER A 105 -1.51 -21.30 -10.64
CA SER A 105 -1.83 -20.32 -11.69
C SER A 105 -2.07 -18.91 -11.15
N GLU A 106 -2.60 -18.79 -9.95
CA GLU A 106 -2.84 -17.52 -9.26
C GLU A 106 -1.54 -16.94 -8.72
N GLN A 107 -0.72 -17.79 -8.10
CA GLN A 107 0.63 -17.45 -7.64
C GLN A 107 1.47 -16.76 -8.74
N LYS A 108 1.38 -17.23 -9.99
CA LYS A 108 2.09 -16.64 -11.14
C LYS A 108 1.63 -15.23 -11.52
N LYS A 109 0.43 -14.82 -11.10
CA LYS A 109 -0.11 -13.48 -11.36
C LYS A 109 0.26 -12.49 -10.25
N ILE A 110 0.56 -12.98 -9.06
CA ILE A 110 0.93 -12.16 -7.91
C ILE A 110 2.36 -11.66 -8.12
N LEU A 111 2.52 -10.34 -8.03
CA LEU A 111 3.80 -9.65 -8.19
C LEU A 111 4.54 -9.54 -6.87
N ASP A 112 5.86 -9.63 -6.97
CA ASP A 112 6.77 -9.17 -5.93
C ASP A 112 6.65 -7.65 -5.80
N THR A 113 6.26 -7.19 -4.60
CA THR A 113 6.02 -5.77 -4.32
C THR A 113 7.09 -5.24 -3.39
N SER A 114 7.89 -4.29 -3.89
CA SER A 114 8.95 -3.65 -3.11
C SER A 114 8.52 -2.35 -2.46
N TYR A 115 8.93 -2.13 -1.22
CA TYR A 115 8.64 -0.90 -0.48
C TYR A 115 9.73 -0.60 0.56
N SER A 116 9.80 0.66 0.99
CA SER A 116 10.77 1.10 2.00
C SER A 116 10.15 1.04 3.40
N MET A 117 10.96 0.66 4.40
CA MET A 117 10.61 0.79 5.81
C MET A 117 11.05 2.17 6.35
N TYR A 118 10.14 2.84 7.06
CA TYR A 118 10.39 4.13 7.72
C TYR A 118 11.09 3.99 9.08
N SER A 119 11.05 2.81 9.70
CA SER A 119 11.68 2.54 11.00
C SER A 119 13.00 1.78 10.83
N GLY A 120 14.13 2.44 11.08
CA GLY A 120 15.47 1.83 11.04
C GLY A 120 16.37 2.36 9.89
N PRO A 121 17.56 1.75 9.64
CA PRO A 121 18.29 2.05 8.41
C PRO A 121 17.37 1.72 7.23
N SER A 122 17.19 2.65 6.30
CA SER A 122 16.29 2.49 5.16
C SER A 122 16.57 1.17 4.43
N ARG A 123 15.71 0.17 4.67
CA ARG A 123 15.75 -1.14 4.04
C ARG A 123 14.59 -1.26 3.07
N TRP A 124 14.87 -1.81 1.91
CA TRP A 124 13.87 -2.23 0.94
C TRP A 124 13.47 -3.66 1.24
N LEU A 125 12.18 -3.89 1.40
CA LEU A 125 11.60 -5.23 1.50
C LEU A 125 10.83 -5.54 0.24
N THR A 126 10.72 -6.83 -0.06
CA THR A 126 9.95 -7.35 -1.18
C THR A 126 9.08 -8.50 -0.70
N ASP A 127 7.77 -8.38 -0.92
CA ASP A 127 6.76 -9.35 -0.49
C ASP A 127 5.81 -9.70 -1.65
N LYS A 128 5.27 -10.92 -1.62
CA LYS A 128 4.16 -11.36 -2.48
C LYS A 128 2.82 -11.00 -1.87
N VAL A 129 2.71 -11.21 -0.57
CA VAL A 129 1.54 -10.85 0.25
C VAL A 129 2.02 -9.99 1.40
N TYR A 130 1.36 -8.86 1.60
CA TYR A 130 1.72 -7.87 2.62
C TYR A 130 0.47 -7.35 3.32
N ILE A 131 0.62 -6.54 4.36
CA ILE A 131 -0.50 -5.76 4.94
C ILE A 131 -0.28 -4.27 4.68
N SER A 132 -1.34 -3.47 4.82
CA SER A 132 -1.31 -2.03 4.54
C SER A 132 -0.27 -1.29 5.40
N GLY A 133 0.51 -0.40 4.76
CA GLY A 133 1.41 0.58 5.41
C GLY A 133 0.96 2.03 5.23
N GLU A 134 1.89 2.99 5.04
CA GLU A 134 1.76 4.48 5.01
C GLU A 134 0.54 5.07 4.29
N PHE A 135 -0.08 4.29 3.41
CA PHE A 135 -1.24 4.65 2.60
C PHE A 135 -2.51 4.95 3.39
N LEU A 136 -2.59 4.51 4.65
CA LEU A 136 -3.75 4.74 5.49
C LEU A 136 -3.91 6.20 5.95
N LYS A 137 -2.86 7.03 5.86
CA LYS A 137 -2.91 8.42 6.33
C LYS A 137 -3.79 9.35 5.49
N TYR A 138 -3.99 9.05 4.20
CA TYR A 138 -4.60 9.98 3.26
C TYR A 138 -5.96 9.55 2.73
N ARG A 139 -6.42 8.33 3.06
CA ARG A 139 -7.65 7.76 2.50
C ARG A 139 -8.57 7.07 3.50
N LEU A 140 -8.15 6.84 4.75
CA LEU A 140 -9.04 6.23 5.73
C LEU A 140 -10.13 7.20 6.17
N THR A 141 -11.36 6.96 5.72
CA THR A 141 -12.50 7.28 6.56
C THR A 141 -12.50 6.33 7.76
N PRO A 142 -13.14 6.68 8.90
CA PRO A 142 -13.24 5.76 10.03
C PRO A 142 -13.81 4.38 9.68
N GLN A 143 -14.62 4.29 8.61
CA GLN A 143 -15.18 3.06 8.08
C GLN A 143 -14.11 2.13 7.49
N ASP A 144 -13.09 2.70 6.85
CA ASP A 144 -11.99 1.96 6.23
C ASP A 144 -10.99 1.43 7.26
N ALA A 145 -11.04 1.93 8.51
CA ALA A 145 -10.17 1.52 9.61
C ALA A 145 -10.61 0.19 10.28
N THR A 146 -11.70 -0.42 9.80
CA THR A 146 -12.18 -1.72 10.25
C THR A 146 -12.59 -2.57 9.05
N CYS A 147 -12.75 -3.88 9.23
CA CYS A 147 -13.27 -4.76 8.19
C CYS A 147 -14.21 -5.81 8.79
N LYS A 148 -14.88 -6.60 7.96
CA LYS A 148 -15.58 -7.80 8.45
C LYS A 148 -14.56 -8.92 8.67
N ALA A 149 -14.88 -9.88 9.53
CA ALA A 149 -14.10 -11.10 9.68
C ALA A 149 -14.65 -12.25 8.84
N SER A 150 -13.77 -13.09 8.29
CA SER A 150 -14.11 -14.39 7.71
C SER A 150 -14.77 -15.32 8.75
N LYS A 151 -15.41 -16.42 8.33
CA LYS A 151 -15.94 -17.38 9.30
C LYS A 151 -14.81 -18.05 10.07
N TYR A 152 -13.68 -18.30 9.41
CA TYR A 152 -12.49 -18.87 10.02
C TYR A 152 -11.88 -17.96 11.09
N ALA A 153 -11.68 -16.68 10.80
CA ALA A 153 -11.17 -15.70 11.78
C ALA A 153 -12.11 -15.59 13.00
N LYS A 154 -13.44 -15.64 12.79
CA LYS A 154 -14.43 -15.70 13.88
C LYS A 154 -14.30 -16.97 14.71
N LYS A 155 -14.07 -18.13 14.10
CA LYS A 155 -13.85 -19.40 14.80
C LYS A 155 -12.58 -19.38 15.65
N LYS A 156 -11.55 -18.64 15.21
CA LYS A 156 -10.31 -18.41 15.97
C LYS A 156 -10.44 -17.40 17.12
N GLY A 157 -11.57 -16.70 17.23
CA GLY A 157 -11.84 -15.81 18.35
C GLY A 157 -11.50 -14.33 18.10
N ILE A 158 -11.38 -13.90 16.84
CA ILE A 158 -11.15 -12.49 16.51
C ILE A 158 -12.12 -11.55 17.24
N GLN A 159 -11.58 -10.48 17.82
CA GLN A 159 -12.38 -9.52 18.55
C GLN A 159 -13.26 -8.71 17.59
N MET A 160 -14.57 -8.77 17.83
CA MET A 160 -15.57 -8.04 17.04
C MET A 160 -16.10 -6.84 17.80
N GLU A 161 -16.22 -5.71 17.12
CA GLU A 161 -16.94 -4.51 17.56
C GLU A 161 -18.20 -4.36 16.68
N GLY A 162 -19.32 -4.91 17.17
CA GLY A 162 -20.56 -4.99 16.38
C GLY A 162 -20.40 -5.92 15.18
N THR A 163 -20.32 -5.37 13.96
CA THR A 163 -20.20 -6.14 12.71
C THR A 163 -18.80 -6.10 12.09
N SER A 164 -17.85 -5.39 12.69
CA SER A 164 -16.49 -5.24 12.18
C SER A 164 -15.43 -5.62 13.22
N CYS A 165 -14.19 -5.81 12.76
CA CYS A 165 -13.02 -6.12 13.56
C CYS A 165 -11.86 -5.19 13.17
N LYS A 166 -10.90 -5.08 14.09
CA LYS A 166 -9.61 -4.41 13.85
C LYS A 166 -8.66 -5.37 13.14
N TYR A 167 -7.69 -4.82 12.43
CA TYR A 167 -6.69 -5.61 11.72
C TYR A 167 -5.30 -4.99 11.80
N TRP A 168 -4.24 -5.73 11.47
CA TRP A 168 -2.87 -5.25 11.52
C TRP A 168 -2.51 -4.31 10.37
N THR A 169 -1.62 -3.36 10.65
CA THR A 169 -0.98 -2.49 9.66
C THR A 169 0.52 -2.47 9.89
N ARG A 170 1.31 -2.35 8.82
CA ARG A 170 2.78 -2.24 8.91
C ARG A 170 3.23 -0.94 9.58
N ASP A 171 2.36 0.07 9.52
CA ASP A 171 2.68 1.43 9.90
C ASP A 171 2.09 1.83 11.25
N VAL A 172 2.82 2.74 11.90
CA VAL A 172 2.72 3.06 13.32
C VAL A 172 2.42 4.53 13.47
N ALA A 173 1.49 4.86 14.36
CA ALA A 173 1.34 6.22 14.84
C ALA A 173 2.60 6.62 15.63
N LEU A 174 3.34 7.62 15.13
CA LEU A 174 4.31 8.38 15.93
C LEU A 174 3.54 9.19 16.99
N THR A 175 3.01 8.55 18.03
CA THR A 175 2.44 9.29 19.17
C THR A 175 3.57 9.84 20.02
N THR A 176 4.04 11.04 19.70
CA THR A 176 4.84 11.86 20.61
C THR A 176 3.92 12.42 21.70
N GLY A 177 3.73 11.67 22.78
CA GLY A 177 2.97 12.16 23.94
C GLY A 177 2.94 11.16 25.08
N ASN A 178 3.60 11.50 26.19
CA ASN A 178 3.61 10.74 27.45
C ASN A 178 2.19 10.35 27.89
N ARG A 179 1.85 9.05 27.86
CA ARG A 179 0.92 8.44 28.82
C ARG A 179 1.37 7.04 29.21
N THR A 180 1.62 6.91 30.49
CA THR A 180 1.93 5.71 31.26
C THR A 180 0.75 4.75 31.29
N THR A 181 1.03 3.47 31.05
CA THR A 181 0.82 2.28 31.92
C THR A 181 0.52 1.06 31.04
N THR A 182 1.30 -0.02 31.28
CA THR A 182 1.44 -1.30 30.54
C THR A 182 2.36 -1.28 29.31
N ASP A 183 3.65 -1.45 29.62
CA ASP A 183 4.80 -1.52 28.73
C ASP A 183 4.81 -2.78 27.84
N VAL A 184 4.30 -2.65 26.62
CA VAL A 184 4.76 -3.43 25.44
C VAL A 184 5.69 -2.55 24.57
N ALA A 185 6.07 -1.37 25.09
CA ALA A 185 6.89 -0.39 24.41
C ALA A 185 8.39 -0.65 24.66
N LYS A 186 8.94 -1.67 24.00
CA LYS A 186 10.37 -1.71 23.65
C LYS A 186 10.55 -2.56 22.37
N PHE A 187 10.31 -1.88 21.25
CA PHE A 187 10.50 -2.30 19.85
C PHE A 187 9.37 -3.17 19.27
N GLY A 188 8.96 -2.86 18.03
CA GLY A 188 7.86 -3.53 17.31
C GLY A 188 6.50 -2.87 17.50
N PHE A 189 6.18 -1.83 16.72
CA PHE A 189 4.82 -1.28 16.71
C PHE A 189 4.08 -1.76 15.44
N ALA A 190 2.83 -2.17 15.59
CA ALA A 190 1.82 -2.31 14.55
C ALA A 190 0.46 -1.97 15.18
N PHE A 191 -0.30 -1.01 14.64
CA PHE A 191 -1.66 -0.70 15.14
C PHE A 191 -2.52 -0.08 14.03
N CYS A 192 -3.66 -0.70 13.72
CA CYS A 192 -4.77 0.01 13.09
C CYS A 192 -5.72 0.52 14.19
N LEU A 193 -5.73 1.84 14.39
CA LEU A 193 -6.62 2.56 15.31
C LEU A 193 -7.98 2.78 14.63
N GLY A 194 -9.02 2.04 15.04
CA GLY A 194 -10.40 2.51 14.95
C GLY A 194 -10.66 3.57 16.01
N THR A 195 -11.20 4.73 15.63
CA THR A 195 -11.23 5.94 16.46
C THR A 195 -12.30 5.98 17.56
N SER A 196 -11.91 6.72 18.62
CA SER A 196 -12.66 7.28 19.76
C SER A 196 -13.41 6.31 20.67
N GLY A 197 -12.65 5.77 21.62
CA GLY A 197 -13.08 5.73 23.01
C GLY A 197 -13.35 4.36 23.59
N ASN A 198 -12.32 3.53 23.74
CA ASN A 198 -12.17 2.82 25.01
C ASN A 198 -10.75 2.29 25.22
N SER A 199 -10.06 2.90 26.17
CA SER A 199 -9.01 2.27 26.97
C SER A 199 -9.67 1.22 27.86
N SER A 200 -9.92 0.03 27.34
CA SER A 200 -10.12 -1.24 28.07
C SER A 200 -10.48 -2.32 27.04
N GLY A 201 -9.65 -3.35 26.95
CA GLY A 201 -9.95 -4.53 26.14
C GLY A 201 -11.23 -5.18 26.65
N ASN A 202 -12.13 -5.53 25.75
CA ASN A 202 -13.26 -6.41 26.04
C ASN A 202 -12.99 -7.80 25.46
N GLY A 203 -11.77 -8.30 25.63
CA GLY A 203 -11.50 -9.73 25.53
C GLY A 203 -12.23 -10.47 26.66
N PRO A 204 -12.40 -11.80 26.58
CA PRO A 204 -13.08 -12.60 27.61
C PRO A 204 -12.50 -12.43 29.04
N ASP A 205 -11.27 -11.92 29.15
CA ASP A 205 -10.49 -11.69 30.36
C ASP A 205 -10.20 -10.21 30.65
N GLY A 206 -10.71 -9.28 29.82
CA GLY A 206 -10.50 -7.84 29.99
C GLY A 206 -9.14 -7.31 29.52
N PHE A 207 -8.33 -8.13 28.83
CA PHE A 207 -7.06 -7.71 28.22
C PHE A 207 -7.16 -7.78 26.70
N PHE A 208 -6.55 -6.82 26.01
CA PHE A 208 -6.43 -6.83 24.55
C PHE A 208 -5.13 -7.57 24.23
N THR A 209 -5.20 -8.85 23.87
CA THR A 209 -4.00 -9.61 23.51
C THR A 209 -3.75 -9.47 22.01
N ALA A 210 -2.50 -9.57 21.58
CA ALA A 210 -2.14 -9.52 20.15
C ALA A 210 -2.83 -10.64 19.33
N GLU A 211 -3.35 -11.67 20.00
CA GLU A 211 -4.01 -12.82 19.41
C GLU A 211 -5.43 -12.49 18.88
N ASP A 212 -5.98 -11.31 19.20
CA ASP A 212 -7.36 -10.92 18.89
C ASP A 212 -7.52 -10.03 17.64
N VAL A 213 -6.41 -9.75 16.94
CA VAL A 213 -6.36 -8.80 15.82
C VAL A 213 -6.38 -9.54 14.47
N GLY A 214 -7.21 -9.04 13.55
CA GLY A 214 -7.35 -9.63 12.22
C GLY A 214 -6.15 -9.41 11.31
N VAL A 215 -5.94 -10.33 10.38
CA VAL A 215 -4.99 -10.19 9.28
C VAL A 215 -5.75 -9.82 8.02
N ARG A 216 -5.47 -8.65 7.45
CA ARG A 216 -6.12 -8.14 6.22
C ARG A 216 -5.08 -7.98 5.10
N PRO A 217 -4.76 -9.07 4.37
CA PRO A 217 -3.69 -9.08 3.38
C PRO A 217 -3.99 -8.21 2.15
N TRP A 218 -2.91 -7.87 1.47
CA TRP A 218 -2.82 -7.17 0.19
C TRP A 218 -1.99 -7.99 -0.79
N ILE A 219 -2.32 -7.85 -2.08
CA ILE A 219 -1.58 -8.44 -3.21
C ILE A 219 -1.50 -7.44 -4.35
N SER A 220 -0.45 -7.55 -5.16
CA SER A 220 -0.31 -6.80 -6.42
C SER A 220 -0.42 -7.76 -7.60
N ILE A 221 -1.18 -7.40 -8.63
CA ILE A 221 -1.33 -8.22 -9.84
C ILE A 221 -1.04 -7.40 -11.08
N GLU A 222 -0.35 -8.01 -12.04
CA GLU A 222 -0.18 -7.46 -13.38
C GLU A 222 -1.34 -7.82 -14.29
N TYR A 223 -1.94 -6.80 -14.93
CA TYR A 223 -2.92 -6.95 -15.98
C TYR A 223 -2.34 -6.49 -17.31
N GLU A 224 -2.34 -7.39 -18.30
CA GLU A 224 -2.11 -7.04 -19.69
C GLU A 224 -3.40 -6.50 -20.31
N GLY A 225 -3.34 -5.28 -20.84
CA GLY A 225 -4.51 -4.66 -21.45
C GLY A 225 -4.20 -3.31 -22.08
N THR A 226 -5.04 -2.89 -23.00
CA THR A 226 -4.98 -1.54 -23.56
C THR A 226 -5.73 -0.57 -22.65
N PHE A 227 -5.18 0.61 -22.46
CA PHE A 227 -5.84 1.73 -21.79
C PHE A 227 -5.54 3.02 -22.57
N GLU A 228 -6.39 4.02 -22.41
CA GLU A 228 -6.19 5.37 -22.92
C GLU A 228 -5.98 6.34 -21.76
N MET A 229 -5.40 7.52 -22.04
CA MET A 229 -5.18 8.55 -21.01
C MET A 229 -6.48 8.98 -20.31
N LYS A 230 -7.63 8.87 -21.00
CA LYS A 230 -8.96 9.17 -20.45
C LYS A 230 -9.47 8.15 -19.44
N ASP A 231 -8.86 6.96 -19.39
CA ASP A 231 -9.21 5.90 -18.44
C ASP A 231 -8.45 6.08 -17.10
N ILE A 232 -7.55 7.07 -17.02
CA ILE A 232 -6.74 7.38 -15.83
C ILE A 232 -7.43 8.50 -15.04
N ASN A 233 -7.70 8.23 -13.76
CA ASN A 233 -8.47 9.08 -12.87
C ASN A 233 -7.60 9.69 -11.75
N PRO A 234 -8.09 10.72 -11.03
CA PRO A 234 -7.41 11.21 -9.83
C PRO A 234 -7.19 10.08 -8.81
N ALA A 235 -6.04 10.13 -8.13
CA ALA A 235 -5.50 9.10 -7.23
C ALA A 235 -4.99 7.81 -7.88
N ASP A 236 -5.13 7.63 -9.20
CA ASP A 236 -4.34 6.63 -9.92
C ASP A 236 -2.86 7.01 -9.95
N ARG A 237 -2.03 6.03 -10.28
CA ARG A 237 -0.60 6.23 -10.48
C ARG A 237 -0.26 6.00 -11.94
N VAL A 238 0.73 6.74 -12.42
CA VAL A 238 1.31 6.52 -13.75
C VAL A 238 2.81 6.38 -13.64
N ILE A 239 3.38 5.40 -14.33
CA ILE A 239 4.83 5.29 -14.50
C ILE A 239 5.16 5.92 -15.84
N MET A 240 5.93 7.01 -15.81
CA MET A 240 6.31 7.76 -17.01
C MET A 240 7.61 8.53 -16.79
N GLY A 241 8.52 8.46 -17.75
CA GLY A 241 9.82 9.11 -17.66
C GLY A 241 10.76 8.43 -16.66
N THR A 242 12.00 8.90 -16.65
CA THR A 242 13.05 8.39 -15.76
C THR A 242 13.79 9.56 -15.11
N TYR A 243 14.34 9.32 -13.93
CA TYR A 243 15.28 10.20 -13.25
C TYR A 243 16.42 9.33 -12.72
N ASP A 244 17.67 9.67 -13.05
CA ASP A 244 18.85 8.83 -12.80
C ASP A 244 18.66 7.37 -13.26
N ASP A 245 18.15 7.20 -14.49
CA ASP A 245 17.85 5.90 -15.13
C ASP A 245 16.77 5.05 -14.43
N GLU A 246 16.15 5.55 -13.35
CA GLU A 246 15.06 4.88 -12.64
C GLU A 246 13.68 5.41 -13.08
N PRO A 247 12.68 4.53 -13.32
CA PRO A 247 11.32 4.95 -13.66
C PRO A 247 10.67 5.80 -12.57
N ILE A 248 10.02 6.90 -12.97
CA ILE A 248 9.30 7.75 -12.03
C ILE A 248 7.85 7.30 -11.93
N THR A 249 7.38 7.07 -10.71
CA THR A 249 5.95 6.90 -10.41
C THR A 249 5.35 8.24 -10.02
N TRP A 250 4.28 8.63 -10.71
CA TRP A 250 3.52 9.84 -10.45
C TRP A 250 2.14 9.51 -9.90
N ILE A 251 1.66 10.34 -8.99
CA ILE A 251 0.28 10.35 -8.50
C ILE A 251 -0.50 11.35 -9.37
N VAL A 252 -1.64 10.92 -9.91
CA VAL A 252 -2.55 11.81 -10.64
C VAL A 252 -3.35 12.63 -9.65
N ILE A 253 -3.19 13.95 -9.68
CA ILE A 253 -3.95 14.87 -8.83
C ILE A 253 -5.23 15.30 -9.55
N GLU A 254 -5.13 15.60 -10.84
CA GLU A 254 -6.26 16.03 -11.66
C GLU A 254 -6.17 15.39 -13.04
N SER A 255 -7.33 15.10 -13.62
CA SER A 255 -7.48 14.62 -14.99
C SER A 255 -8.58 15.42 -15.67
N ASP A 256 -8.28 16.04 -16.80
CA ASP A 256 -9.25 16.77 -17.61
C ASP A 256 -9.01 16.52 -19.11
N LYS A 257 -9.76 17.23 -19.95
CA LYS A 257 -9.64 17.14 -21.42
C LYS A 257 -8.27 17.60 -21.95
N ASP A 258 -7.55 18.41 -21.17
CA ASP A 258 -6.29 19.04 -21.54
C ASP A 258 -5.07 18.22 -21.05
N GLY A 259 -5.29 17.24 -20.15
CA GLY A 259 -4.31 16.21 -19.79
C GLY A 259 -4.38 15.75 -18.34
N LEU A 260 -3.26 15.25 -17.83
CA LEU A 260 -3.09 14.84 -16.43
C LEU A 260 -2.18 15.83 -15.70
N LYS A 261 -2.56 16.20 -14.47
CA LYS A 261 -1.66 16.90 -13.53
C LYS A 261 -1.07 15.88 -12.57
N LEU A 262 0.26 15.85 -12.54
CA LEU A 262 1.03 14.79 -11.90
C LEU A 262 1.86 15.35 -10.75
N LEU A 263 1.94 14.59 -9.66
CA LEU A 263 2.86 14.82 -8.55
C LEU A 263 3.76 13.60 -8.41
N SER A 264 5.07 13.80 -8.35
CA SER A 264 5.99 12.67 -8.12
C SER A 264 5.65 12.01 -6.79
N LYS A 265 5.56 10.67 -6.79
CA LYS A 265 5.29 9.89 -5.57
C LYS A 265 6.42 10.05 -4.54
N TYR A 266 7.64 10.34 -4.99
CA TYR A 266 8.83 10.45 -4.16
C TYR A 266 9.55 11.78 -4.40
N GLY A 267 10.26 12.27 -3.39
CA GLY A 267 11.19 13.39 -3.58
C GLY A 267 12.33 12.95 -4.51
N LEU A 268 12.46 13.60 -5.67
CA LEU A 268 13.44 13.20 -6.68
C LEU A 268 14.85 13.70 -6.33
N GLU A 269 14.95 14.89 -5.75
CA GLU A 269 16.24 15.47 -5.41
C GLU A 269 16.13 16.42 -4.22
N LYS A 270 17.13 16.41 -3.34
CA LYS A 270 17.28 17.42 -2.29
C LYS A 270 18.10 18.59 -2.82
N MET A 271 17.45 19.71 -3.11
CA MET A 271 18.12 20.95 -3.47
C MET A 271 18.16 21.92 -2.28
N LYS A 272 19.24 22.70 -2.16
CA LYS A 272 19.25 23.84 -1.23
C LYS A 272 18.37 24.93 -1.84
N MET A 273 17.40 25.41 -1.07
CA MET A 273 16.68 26.63 -1.45
C MET A 273 17.66 27.79 -1.42
N ASP A 274 17.74 28.55 -2.51
CA ASP A 274 18.56 29.76 -2.54
C ASP A 274 18.08 30.70 -1.43
N LYS A 275 19.00 31.11 -0.55
CA LYS A 275 18.68 32.09 0.49
C LYS A 275 18.29 33.38 -0.20
N ASP A 276 17.05 33.82 -0.02
CA ASP A 276 16.68 35.20 -0.35
C ASP A 276 17.48 36.13 0.58
N PRO A 277 18.37 36.99 0.06
CA PRO A 277 19.14 37.92 0.88
C PRO A 277 18.27 38.94 1.62
N ASN A 278 16.97 39.03 1.32
CA ASN A 278 15.99 39.90 1.98
C ASN A 278 14.96 39.15 2.85
N ALA A 279 15.01 37.82 2.93
CA ALA A 279 14.12 37.08 3.82
C ALA A 279 14.60 37.25 5.26
N ASN A 280 13.75 37.83 6.11
CA ASN A 280 13.95 37.80 7.57
C ASN A 280 14.01 36.33 8.00
N GLU A 281 15.10 35.95 8.66
CA GLU A 281 15.34 34.60 9.17
C GLU A 281 14.24 34.22 10.15
N PHE A 282 13.23 33.47 9.70
CA PHE A 282 12.42 32.64 10.60
C PHE A 282 13.19 31.35 10.87
N ALA A 283 14.33 31.49 11.54
CA ALA A 283 15.07 30.39 12.09
C ALA A 283 15.00 30.52 13.61
N ASP A 284 13.92 30.00 14.20
CA ASP A 284 14.01 29.55 15.58
C ASP A 284 14.68 28.17 15.51
N THR A 285 16.00 28.20 15.66
CA THR A 285 16.86 27.05 15.82
C THR A 285 16.65 26.51 17.23
N ASP A 286 15.58 25.74 17.45
CA ASP A 286 15.45 24.87 18.64
C ASP A 286 14.29 23.87 18.44
N LEU A 287 14.46 22.97 17.46
CA LEU A 287 13.72 21.70 17.44
C LEU A 287 14.74 20.57 17.49
N HIS A 288 15.12 20.23 18.72
CA HIS A 288 15.76 18.98 19.10
C HIS A 288 14.76 17.83 19.09
#